data_AF-A0A9E5Z0A5-F1
#
_entry.id   AF-A0A9E5Z0A5-F1
#
_cell.length_a   1.000
_cell.length_b   1.000
_cell.length_c   1.000
_cell.angle_alpha   90.00
_cell.angle_beta   90.00
_cell.angle_gamma   90.00
#
_symmetry.space_group_name_H-M   'P 1'
#
loop_
_entity.id
_entity.type
_entity.pdbx_description
1 polymer ?
#
loop_
_entity_poly.entity_id
_entity_poly.type
_entity_poly.pdbx_seq_one_letter_code
_entity_poly.pdbx_strand_id
1 'polypeptide(L)' 'GKHQIVVAFAYDGGFGAGGDVTLFVDNNNVDFARIDKTVPLVYSMSGETFDVGVDTGSSVGPYPSRF' A
#
# COMPACT_ATOMS: atom_id res chain seq x y z
N GLY A 1 -2.97 25.17 -6.97
CA GLY A 1 -4.21 25.29 -7.76
C GLY A 1 -4.92 23.95 -7.72
N LYS A 2 -5.71 23.59 -8.74
CA LYS A 2 -6.17 22.21 -8.92
C LYS A 2 -4.97 21.36 -9.38
N HIS A 3 -4.75 20.23 -8.73
CA HIS A 3 -3.71 19.25 -9.09
C HIS A 3 -4.32 17.85 -9.10
N GLN A 4 -3.80 16.95 -9.93
CA GLN A 4 -4.22 15.56 -10.00
C GLN A 4 -3.12 14.64 -9.48
N ILE A 5 -3.48 13.71 -8.60
CA ILE A 5 -2.58 12.67 -8.11
C ILE A 5 -3.14 11.32 -8.56
N VAL A 6 -2.31 10.50 -9.18
CA VAL A 6 -2.68 9.15 -9.64
C VAL A 6 -1.66 8.14 -9.14
N VAL A 7 -2.13 7.05 -8.56
CA VAL A 7 -1.32 5.88 -8.24
C VAL A 7 -1.71 4.77 -9.22
N ALA A 8 -0.79 4.41 -10.11
CA ALA A 8 -0.97 3.28 -11.02
C ALA A 8 -0.34 2.04 -10.42
N PHE A 9 -1.10 0.95 -10.31
CA PHE A 9 -0.61 -0.33 -9.78
C PHE A 9 -0.70 -1.41 -10.85
N ALA A 10 0.45 -1.85 -11.35
CA ALA A 10 0.59 -2.96 -12.27
C ALA A 10 0.69 -4.27 -11.47
N TYR A 11 -0.46 -4.91 -11.25
CA TYR A 11 -0.55 -6.15 -10.47
C TYR A 11 0.04 -7.35 -11.21
N ASP A 12 0.84 -8.17 -10.53
CA ASP A 12 1.49 -9.34 -11.15
C ASP A 12 0.51 -10.49 -11.45
N GLY A 13 -0.68 -10.47 -10.82
CA GLY A 13 -1.65 -11.56 -10.92
C GLY A 13 -1.41 -12.69 -9.92
N GLY A 14 -2.49 -13.36 -9.52
CA GLY A 14 -2.47 -14.44 -8.52
C GLY A 14 -3.12 -14.05 -7.20
N PHE A 15 -3.02 -14.89 -6.17
CA PHE A 15 -3.61 -14.64 -4.86
C PHE A 15 -2.56 -13.99 -3.93
N GLY A 16 -2.77 -12.71 -3.60
CA GLY A 16 -1.87 -11.94 -2.72
C GLY A 16 -0.53 -11.59 -3.38
N ALA A 17 -0.48 -11.58 -4.71
CA ALA A 17 0.73 -11.24 -5.44
C ALA A 17 1.08 -9.76 -5.24
N GLY A 18 2.30 -9.41 -5.63
CA GLY A 18 2.77 -8.04 -5.62
C GLY A 18 2.35 -7.27 -6.87
N GLY A 19 3.05 -6.18 -7.09
CA GLY A 19 2.96 -5.41 -8.32
C GLY A 19 3.82 -4.17 -8.25
N ASP A 20 3.96 -3.51 -9.39
CA ASP A 20 4.71 -2.28 -9.49
C ASP A 20 3.79 -1.08 -9.31
N VAL A 21 4.19 -0.13 -8.47
CA VAL A 21 3.46 1.11 -8.22
C VAL A 21 4.19 2.27 -8.87
N THR A 22 3.44 3.14 -9.55
CA THR A 22 3.94 4.42 -10.06
C THR A 22 3.05 5.56 -9.57
N LEU A 23 3.66 6.59 -8.98
CA LEU A 23 2.99 7.80 -8.54
C LEU A 23 3.11 8.88 -9.61
N PHE A 24 1.99 9.49 -9.96
CA PHE A 24 1.92 10.63 -10.86
C PHE A 24 1.35 11.86 -10.17
N VAL A 25 1.94 13.01 -10.46
CA VAL A 25 1.41 14.34 -10.12
C VAL A 25 1.28 15.16 -11.40
N ASP A 26 0.06 15.57 -11.73
CA ASP A 26 -0.27 16.27 -12.97
C ASP A 26 0.29 15.55 -14.22
N ASN A 27 0.07 14.23 -14.27
CA ASN A 27 0.52 13.31 -15.30
C ASN A 27 2.05 13.10 -15.38
N ASN A 28 2.84 13.74 -14.52
CA ASN A 28 4.28 13.49 -14.43
C ASN A 28 4.54 12.33 -13.48
N ASN A 29 5.30 11.33 -13.93
CA ASN A 29 5.81 10.28 -13.04
C ASN A 29 6.79 10.92 -12.05
N VAL A 30 6.48 10.85 -10.76
CA VAL A 30 7.31 11.41 -9.68
C VAL A 30 8.00 10.35 -8.85
N ASP A 31 7.49 9.11 -8.84
CA ASP A 31 8.11 8.01 -8.09
C ASP A 31 7.64 6.63 -8.59
N PHE A 32 8.47 5.62 -8.34
CA PHE A 32 8.22 4.22 -8.64
C PHE A 32 8.68 3.31 -7.50
N ALA A 33 7.87 2.32 -7.15
CA ALA A 33 8.21 1.35 -6.13
C ALA A 33 7.68 -0.04 -6.44
N ARG A 34 8.34 -1.04 -5.85
CA ARG A 34 7.88 -2.43 -5.86
C ARG A 34 7.10 -2.73 -4.59
N ILE A 35 5.92 -3.34 -4.74
CA ILE A 35 5.21 -4.00 -3.64
C ILE A 35 5.37 -5.51 -3.84
N ASP A 36 6.00 -6.20 -2.89
CA ASP A 36 6.30 -7.63 -3.04
C ASP A 36 5.06 -8.52 -2.88
N LYS A 37 4.11 -8.11 -2.04
CA LYS A 37 2.88 -8.85 -1.72
C LYS A 37 1.75 -7.89 -1.36
N THR A 38 0.52 -8.31 -1.63
CA THR A 38 -0.71 -7.61 -1.24
C THR A 38 -1.53 -8.45 -0.28
N VAL A 39 -2.41 -7.82 0.50
CA VAL A 39 -3.38 -8.55 1.34
C VAL A 39 -4.54 -9.00 0.44
N PRO A 40 -4.76 -10.32 0.25
CA PRO A 40 -5.73 -10.80 -0.74
C PRO A 40 -7.15 -10.95 -0.23
N LEU A 41 -7.39 -10.83 1.08
CA LEU A 41 -8.68 -11.18 1.66
C LEU A 41 -9.29 -10.07 2.52
N VAL A 42 -8.73 -9.80 3.70
CA VAL A 42 -9.39 -8.91 4.67
C VAL A 42 -8.39 -7.96 5.30
N TYR A 43 -8.66 -6.67 5.12
CA TYR A 43 -8.15 -5.59 5.96
C TYR A 43 -9.14 -5.44 7.13
N SER A 44 -8.79 -5.98 8.29
CA SER A 44 -9.51 -5.90 9.58
C SER A 44 -10.97 -6.36 9.63
N MET A 45 -11.26 -7.34 10.52
CA MET A 45 -12.63 -7.75 10.85
C MET A 45 -13.20 -7.00 12.08
N SER A 46 -12.45 -6.05 12.67
CA SER A 46 -12.82 -5.48 13.98
C SER A 46 -12.55 -3.98 14.14
N GLY A 47 -12.32 -3.25 13.03
CA GLY A 47 -12.21 -1.78 13.05
C GLY A 47 -10.77 -1.29 13.12
N GLU A 48 -9.96 -1.59 12.11
CA GLU A 48 -8.67 -0.91 11.91
C GLU A 48 -8.98 0.53 11.50
N THR A 49 -8.66 1.46 12.41
CA THR A 49 -8.56 2.89 12.14
C THR A 49 -7.22 3.14 11.47
N PHE A 50 -7.20 3.90 10.39
CA PHE A 50 -5.99 4.28 9.67
C PHE A 50 -5.18 5.25 10.56
N ASP A 51 -4.50 4.69 11.57
CA ASP A 51 -3.86 5.44 12.64
C ASP A 51 -2.52 6.01 12.14
N VAL A 52 -2.39 7.34 12.20
CA VAL A 52 -1.12 8.01 11.91
C VAL A 52 -0.31 8.09 13.21
N GLY A 53 0.76 7.29 13.31
CA GLY A 53 1.76 7.39 14.39
C GLY A 53 1.84 6.20 15.35
N VAL A 54 0.90 5.25 15.32
CA VAL A 54 1.03 3.95 16.00
C VAL A 54 0.25 2.89 15.22
N ASP A 55 0.93 1.83 14.82
CA ASP A 55 0.34 0.67 14.14
C ASP A 55 0.03 -0.40 15.19
N THR A 56 -1.22 -0.89 15.22
CA THR A 56 -1.67 -1.94 16.17
C THR A 56 -1.48 -3.36 15.63
N GLY A 57 -0.86 -3.52 14.46
CA GLY A 57 -0.44 -4.81 13.92
C GLY A 57 -1.13 -5.19 12.63
N SER A 58 -1.08 -4.33 11.59
CA SER A 58 -1.48 -4.72 10.25
C SER A 58 -0.50 -5.74 9.65
N SER A 59 -1.03 -6.76 8.97
CA SER A 59 -0.34 -8.04 8.67
C SER A 59 0.69 -8.00 7.53
N VAL A 60 1.17 -6.83 7.12
CA VAL A 60 2.08 -6.70 5.96
C VAL A 60 3.27 -5.79 6.24
N GLY A 61 4.20 -6.27 7.07
CA GLY A 61 5.56 -5.71 7.16
C GLY A 61 6.43 -6.43 8.20
N PRO A 62 7.75 -6.58 7.96
CA PRO A 62 8.68 -7.04 8.98
C PRO A 62 8.91 -5.93 10.01
N TYR A 63 8.04 -5.84 11.02
CA TYR A 63 8.23 -4.95 12.16
C TYR A 63 8.79 -5.74 13.35
N PRO A 64 9.82 -5.24 14.05
CA PRO A 64 10.31 -5.88 15.27
C PRO A 64 9.23 -5.82 16.36
N SER A 65 8.93 -6.97 16.98
CA SER A 65 8.06 -7.04 18.14
C SER A 65 8.66 -6.20 19.28
N ARG A 66 8.07 -5.05 19.57
CA ARG A 66 8.40 -4.27 20.77
C ARG A 66 7.23 -4.24 21.74
N PHE A 67 6.72 -5.42 22.09
CA PHE A 67 6.10 -5.75 23.37
C PHE A 67 6.30 -7.24 23.65
#